data_AF-A0A8T4M0W8-F1
#
_entry.id   AF-A0A8T4M0W8-F1
#
_cell.length_a   1.000
_cell.length_b   1.000
_cell.length_c   1.000
_cell.angle_alpha   90.00
_cell.angle_beta   90.00
_cell.angle_gamma   90.00
#
_symmetry.space_group_name_H-M   'P 1'
#
loop_
_entity.id
_entity.type
_entity.pdbx_description
1 polymer ?
#
loop_
_entity_poly.entity_id
_entity_poly.type
_entity_poly.pdbx_seq_one_letter_code
_entity_poly.pdbx_strand_id
1 'polypeptide(L)'
;MVLSLITPEEQEKIFVRLIDYYKKLYPGVAFKRADKALSKNDVADLYYTYPGEEEQAHAEERMNIISEELAHGYSTPIIGLQKKGKTIVLDGHRRTRVAFEKGVGWKALLIVPQKDLEFGMEEMILGKVKEVFGRKKEARAKPLAKEPKAKKPAKATKPTKKLKKSKKK
;
A
#
# COMPACT_ATOMS: atom_id res chain seq x y z
N MET A 1 1.43 -17.90 -19.77
CA MET A 1 0.33 -16.96 -20.06
C MET A 1 0.90 -15.56 -20.00
N VAL A 2 0.74 -14.75 -21.04
CA VAL A 2 1.15 -13.34 -20.99
C VAL A 2 0.12 -12.62 -20.12
N LEU A 3 0.54 -12.12 -18.96
CA LEU A 3 -0.31 -11.32 -18.09
C LEU A 3 -0.54 -9.97 -18.76
N SER A 4 -1.67 -9.81 -19.44
CA SER A 4 -2.04 -8.55 -20.08
C SER A 4 -2.58 -7.55 -19.05
N LEU A 5 -2.19 -6.29 -19.19
CA LEU A 5 -2.81 -5.20 -18.42
C LEU A 5 -4.23 -4.93 -18.91
N ILE A 6 -5.08 -4.49 -17.99
CA ILE A 6 -6.46 -4.12 -18.31
C ILE A 6 -6.50 -2.84 -19.16
N THR A 7 -7.27 -2.86 -20.25
CA THR A 7 -7.40 -1.70 -21.12
C THR A 7 -8.47 -0.72 -20.61
N PRO A 8 -8.47 0.56 -21.04
CA PRO A 8 -9.54 1.50 -20.73
C PRO A 8 -10.93 1.01 -21.13
N GLU A 9 -11.06 0.32 -22.26
CA GLU A 9 -12.34 -0.20 -22.76
C GLU A 9 -12.86 -1.34 -21.89
N GLU A 10 -11.97 -2.22 -21.42
CA GLU A 10 -12.31 -3.28 -20.47
C GLU A 10 -12.72 -2.69 -19.12
N GLN A 11 -12.00 -1.67 -18.65
CA GLN A 11 -12.33 -0.96 -17.42
C GLN A 11 -13.72 -0.34 -17.48
N GLU A 12 -14.09 0.26 -18.62
CA GLU A 12 -15.42 0.84 -18.82
C GLU A 12 -16.52 -0.23 -18.76
N LYS A 13 -16.29 -1.41 -19.37
CA LYS A 13 -17.23 -2.54 -19.28
C LYS A 13 -17.43 -3.00 -17.85
N ILE A 14 -16.36 -3.07 -17.05
CA ILE A 14 -16.45 -3.42 -15.62
C ILE A 14 -17.24 -2.34 -14.87
N PHE A 15 -16.97 -1.06 -15.14
CA PHE A 15 -17.66 0.05 -14.51
C PHE A 15 -19.17 0.03 -14.75
N VAL A 16 -19.60 -0.18 -16.00
CA VAL A 16 -21.03 -0.30 -16.35
C VAL A 16 -21.67 -1.48 -15.63
N ARG A 17 -21.01 -2.65 -15.61
CA ARG A 17 -21.51 -3.84 -14.89
C ARG A 17 -21.69 -3.58 -13.40
N LEU A 18 -20.76 -2.86 -12.77
CA LEU A 18 -20.86 -2.49 -11.35
C LEU A 18 -22.03 -1.54 -11.10
N ILE A 19 -22.22 -0.52 -11.94
CA ILE A 19 -23.40 0.37 -11.83
C ILE A 19 -24.69 -0.43 -11.94
N ASP A 20 -24.78 -1.35 -12.91
CA ASP A 20 -25.98 -2.16 -13.11
C ASP A 20 -26.23 -3.12 -11.94
N TYR A 21 -25.17 -3.67 -11.37
CA TYR A 21 -25.25 -4.46 -10.13
C TYR A 21 -25.81 -3.63 -8.97
N TYR A 22 -25.27 -2.43 -8.72
CA TYR A 22 -25.77 -1.56 -7.66
C TYR A 22 -27.21 -1.10 -7.87
N LYS A 23 -27.61 -0.81 -9.12
CA LYS A 23 -29.01 -0.48 -9.45
C LYS A 23 -29.98 -1.62 -9.11
N LYS A 24 -29.57 -2.88 -9.30
CA LYS A 24 -30.38 -4.05 -8.95
C LYS A 24 -30.49 -4.24 -7.44
N LEU A 25 -29.40 -4.03 -6.71
CA LEU A 25 -29.37 -4.15 -5.25
C LEU A 25 -30.17 -3.03 -4.56
N TYR A 26 -30.12 -1.81 -5.10
CA TYR A 26 -30.73 -0.64 -4.50
C TYR A 26 -31.76 -0.01 -5.45
N PRO A 27 -32.94 -0.66 -5.63
CA PRO A 27 -33.99 -0.11 -6.46
C PRO A 27 -34.44 1.27 -5.95
N GLY A 28 -34.62 2.23 -6.85
CA GLY A 28 -35.00 3.60 -6.49
C GLY A 28 -33.85 4.51 -6.05
N VAL A 29 -32.60 4.07 -6.25
CA VAL A 29 -31.41 4.90 -6.05
C VAL A 29 -30.73 5.13 -7.40
N ALA A 30 -30.49 6.40 -7.72
CA ALA A 30 -29.71 6.79 -8.88
C ALA A 30 -28.22 6.76 -8.55
N PHE A 31 -27.44 6.14 -9.43
CA PHE A 31 -25.98 6.10 -9.36
C PHE A 31 -25.43 6.91 -10.53
N LYS A 32 -24.61 7.91 -10.23
CA LYS A 32 -23.95 8.77 -11.22
C LYS A 32 -22.51 8.35 -11.40
N ARG A 33 -22.00 8.54 -12.61
CA ARG A 33 -20.58 8.47 -12.94
C ARG A 33 -19.92 9.82 -12.61
N ALA A 34 -18.73 9.78 -12.04
CA ALA A 34 -17.86 10.95 -11.91
C ALA A 34 -16.41 10.56 -12.22
N ASP A 35 -15.79 11.28 -13.15
CA ASP A 35 -14.40 11.06 -13.55
C ASP A 35 -13.51 12.01 -12.75
N LYS A 36 -12.52 11.46 -12.03
CA LYS A 36 -11.67 12.24 -11.14
C LYS A 36 -10.19 11.94 -11.41
N ALA A 37 -9.39 12.99 -11.54
CA ALA A 37 -7.93 12.89 -11.46
C ALA A 37 -7.54 12.97 -9.97
N LEU A 38 -7.02 11.88 -9.42
CA LEU A 38 -6.55 11.81 -8.04
C LEU A 38 -5.10 12.29 -7.96
N SER A 39 -4.80 13.20 -7.04
CA SER A 39 -3.42 13.52 -6.66
C SER A 39 -2.79 12.38 -5.86
N LYS A 40 -1.47 12.41 -5.65
CA LYS A 40 -0.78 11.45 -4.78
C LYS A 40 -1.33 11.41 -3.35
N ASN A 41 -1.83 12.54 -2.85
CA ASN A 41 -2.44 12.63 -1.51
C ASN A 41 -3.84 12.01 -1.52
N ASP A 42 -4.63 12.26 -2.57
CA ASP A 42 -5.94 11.61 -2.73
C ASP A 42 -5.79 10.08 -2.78
N VAL A 43 -4.80 9.57 -3.54
CA VAL A 43 -4.48 8.14 -3.61
C VAL A 43 -4.17 7.58 -2.22
N ALA A 44 -3.37 8.30 -1.42
CA ALA A 44 -3.01 7.90 -0.06
C ALA A 44 -4.21 7.85 0.91
N ASP A 45 -5.26 8.65 0.65
CA ASP A 45 -6.47 8.75 1.45
C ASP A 45 -7.63 7.86 0.97
N LEU A 46 -7.47 7.14 -0.14
CA LEU A 46 -8.44 6.13 -0.59
C LEU A 46 -8.62 5.03 0.46
N TYR A 47 -9.86 4.54 0.61
CA TYR A 47 -10.17 3.40 1.45
C TYR A 47 -9.96 2.11 0.66
N TYR A 48 -8.99 1.33 1.10
CA TYR A 48 -8.57 0.11 0.42
C TYR A 48 -9.36 -1.08 0.94
N THR A 49 -9.94 -1.86 0.02
CA THR A 49 -10.69 -3.08 0.34
C THR A 49 -9.84 -4.32 0.11
N TYR A 50 -10.26 -5.46 0.66
CA TYR A 50 -9.58 -6.74 0.41
C TYR A 50 -9.72 -7.17 -1.06
N PRO A 51 -8.62 -7.45 -1.78
CA PRO A 51 -8.65 -7.83 -3.21
C PRO A 51 -8.97 -9.32 -3.48
N GLY A 52 -9.08 -10.18 -2.46
CA GLY A 52 -9.19 -11.63 -2.65
C GLY A 52 -7.85 -12.37 -2.64
N GLU A 53 -7.86 -13.68 -2.32
CA GLU A 53 -6.63 -14.49 -2.19
C GLU A 53 -5.96 -14.77 -3.56
N GLU A 54 -6.76 -15.10 -4.57
CA GLU A 54 -6.28 -15.35 -5.93
C GLU A 54 -5.57 -14.13 -6.53
N GLU A 55 -6.02 -12.92 -6.19
CA GLU A 55 -5.36 -11.69 -6.63
C GLU A 55 -3.97 -11.50 -6.00
N GLN A 56 -3.69 -12.10 -4.84
CA GLN A 56 -2.40 -11.94 -4.14
C GLN A 56 -1.29 -12.77 -4.77
N ALA A 57 -1.60 -13.97 -5.26
CA ALA A 57 -0.60 -14.91 -5.80
C ALA A 57 0.21 -14.32 -6.96
N HIS A 58 -0.41 -13.47 -7.78
CA HIS A 58 0.22 -12.79 -8.92
C HIS A 58 0.36 -11.26 -8.70
N ALA A 59 0.26 -10.79 -7.46
CA ALA A 59 0.21 -9.36 -7.19
C ALA A 59 1.51 -8.64 -7.55
N GLU A 60 2.66 -9.18 -7.14
CA GLU A 60 3.96 -8.52 -7.36
C GLU A 60 4.32 -8.44 -8.85
N GLU A 61 4.14 -9.55 -9.58
CA GLU A 61 4.41 -9.60 -11.02
C GLU A 61 3.54 -8.58 -11.78
N ARG A 62 2.23 -8.55 -11.51
CA ARG A 62 1.32 -7.57 -12.14
C ARG A 62 1.64 -6.14 -11.74
N MET A 63 2.07 -5.90 -10.50
CA MET A 63 2.49 -4.56 -10.05
C MET A 63 3.78 -4.10 -10.73
N ASN A 64 4.71 -5.03 -11.03
CA ASN A 64 5.92 -4.73 -11.80
C ASN A 64 5.56 -4.33 -13.23
N ILE A 65 4.69 -5.09 -13.90
CA ILE A 65 4.22 -4.75 -15.26
C ILE A 65 3.53 -3.38 -15.28
N ILE A 66 2.65 -3.08 -14.31
CA ILE A 66 2.02 -1.75 -14.19
C ILE A 66 3.08 -0.66 -13.98
N SER A 67 4.12 -0.94 -13.20
CA SER A 67 5.21 0.00 -12.91
C SER A 67 6.08 0.30 -14.14
N GLU A 68 6.28 -0.68 -15.01
CA GLU A 68 7.02 -0.53 -16.26
C GLU A 68 6.19 0.23 -17.29
N GLU A 69 4.94 -0.17 -17.49
CA GLU A 69 4.03 0.44 -18.46
C GLU A 69 3.60 1.85 -18.10
N LEU A 70 3.76 2.26 -16.84
CA LEU A 70 3.62 3.65 -16.40
C LEU A 70 4.52 4.60 -17.20
N ALA A 71 5.75 4.19 -17.52
CA ALA A 71 6.67 4.98 -18.34
C ALA A 71 6.19 5.13 -19.80
N HIS A 72 5.33 4.22 -20.25
CA HIS A 72 4.73 4.17 -21.58
C HIS A 72 3.33 4.82 -21.62
N GLY A 73 2.89 5.48 -20.54
CA GLY A 73 1.64 6.22 -20.49
C GLY A 73 0.42 5.41 -20.01
N TYR A 74 0.64 4.19 -19.52
CA TYR A 74 -0.44 3.39 -18.93
C TYR A 74 -1.13 4.14 -17.79
N SER A 75 -2.45 4.32 -17.92
CA SER A 75 -3.24 5.12 -16.99
C SER A 75 -4.68 4.63 -16.84
N THR A 76 -4.93 3.33 -17.03
CA THR A 76 -6.27 2.75 -16.91
C THR A 76 -6.88 3.09 -15.54
N PRO A 77 -8.06 3.70 -15.48
CA PRO A 77 -8.62 4.22 -14.23
C PRO A 77 -8.86 3.18 -13.15
N ILE A 78 -8.77 3.58 -11.89
CA ILE A 78 -9.28 2.83 -10.73
C ILE A 78 -10.81 3.02 -10.65
N ILE A 79 -11.56 2.00 -10.24
CA ILE A 79 -13.00 2.19 -9.94
C ILE A 79 -13.19 2.33 -8.45
N GLY A 80 -13.92 3.37 -8.05
CA GLY A 80 -14.26 3.61 -6.66
C GLY A 80 -15.74 3.88 -6.44
N LEU A 81 -16.20 3.68 -5.21
CA LEU A 81 -17.51 4.09 -4.73
C LEU A 81 -17.36 5.31 -3.82
N GLN A 82 -18.10 6.38 -4.10
CA GLN A 82 -18.15 7.55 -3.24
C GLN A 82 -19.25 7.35 -2.19
N LYS A 83 -18.89 7.41 -0.90
CA LYS A 83 -19.83 7.25 0.22
C LYS A 83 -19.45 8.16 1.38
N LYS A 84 -20.34 9.05 1.84
CA LYS A 84 -20.10 9.93 3.02
C LYS A 84 -18.74 10.64 2.99
N GLY A 85 -18.33 11.15 1.82
CA GLY A 85 -17.02 11.79 1.62
C GLY A 85 -15.82 10.85 1.50
N LYS A 86 -16.01 9.53 1.66
CA LYS A 86 -15.00 8.49 1.46
C LYS A 86 -15.03 7.99 0.03
N THR A 87 -13.87 7.69 -0.53
CA THR A 87 -13.74 6.98 -1.81
C THR A 87 -13.18 5.59 -1.51
N ILE A 88 -14.01 4.57 -1.74
CA ILE A 88 -13.69 3.18 -1.44
C ILE A 88 -13.30 2.49 -2.74
N VAL A 89 -12.15 1.83 -2.78
CA VAL A 89 -11.66 1.12 -3.96
C VAL A 89 -12.50 -0.14 -4.18
N LEU A 90 -13.10 -0.26 -5.37
CA LEU A 90 -13.84 -1.44 -5.80
C LEU A 90 -13.02 -2.32 -6.74
N ASP A 91 -12.27 -1.69 -7.64
CA ASP A 91 -11.41 -2.37 -8.60
C ASP A 91 -10.15 -1.54 -8.87
N GLY A 92 -9.05 -2.20 -9.17
CA GLY A 92 -7.77 -1.55 -9.44
C GLY A 92 -6.84 -1.47 -8.23
N HIS A 93 -7.01 -2.35 -7.24
CA HIS A 93 -6.18 -2.49 -6.05
C HIS A 93 -4.67 -2.42 -6.31
N ARG A 94 -4.18 -3.16 -7.33
CA ARG A 94 -2.77 -3.12 -7.72
C ARG A 94 -2.34 -1.76 -8.27
N ARG A 95 -3.17 -1.12 -9.09
CA ARG A 95 -2.91 0.24 -9.61
C ARG A 95 -2.88 1.26 -8.47
N THR A 96 -3.81 1.16 -7.53
CA THR A 96 -3.83 1.98 -6.31
C THR A 96 -2.53 1.81 -5.52
N ARG A 97 -2.09 0.56 -5.33
CA ARG A 97 -0.87 0.26 -4.59
C ARG A 97 0.38 0.78 -5.33
N VAL A 98 0.49 0.56 -6.64
CA VAL A 98 1.60 1.09 -7.44
C VAL A 98 1.62 2.62 -7.42
N ALA A 99 0.47 3.27 -7.59
CA ALA A 99 0.36 4.73 -7.54
C ALA A 99 0.87 5.29 -6.21
N PHE A 100 0.48 4.66 -5.08
CA PHE A 100 0.96 5.02 -3.75
C PHE A 100 2.47 4.79 -3.57
N GLU A 101 2.97 3.61 -3.95
CA GLU A 101 4.39 3.25 -3.79
C GLU A 101 5.31 4.15 -4.64
N LYS A 102 4.86 4.54 -5.84
CA LYS A 102 5.56 5.47 -6.75
C LYS A 102 5.31 6.94 -6.42
N GLY A 103 4.35 7.25 -5.55
CA GLY A 103 4.02 8.62 -5.15
C GLY A 103 3.40 9.47 -6.26
N VAL A 104 2.65 8.84 -7.16
CA VAL A 104 2.02 9.48 -8.32
C VAL A 104 0.50 9.56 -8.16
N GLY A 105 -0.14 10.49 -8.88
CA GLY A 105 -1.59 10.53 -9.01
C GLY A 105 -2.12 9.42 -9.93
N TRP A 106 -3.45 9.22 -9.95
CA TRP A 106 -4.09 8.24 -10.83
C TRP A 106 -5.48 8.70 -11.30
N LYS A 107 -5.95 8.21 -12.44
CA LYS A 107 -7.33 8.45 -12.91
C LYS A 107 -8.31 7.54 -12.15
N ALA A 108 -9.49 8.04 -11.83
CA ALA A 108 -10.54 7.26 -11.18
C ALA A 108 -11.90 7.46 -11.84
N LEU A 109 -12.64 6.37 -11.97
CA LEU A 109 -14.07 6.34 -12.29
C LEU A 109 -14.84 6.09 -11.01
N LEU A 110 -15.63 7.06 -10.59
CA LEU A 110 -16.36 7.00 -9.33
C LEU A 110 -17.84 6.73 -9.58
N ILE A 111 -18.37 5.76 -8.85
CA ILE A 111 -19.79 5.51 -8.69
C ILE A 111 -20.27 6.38 -7.53
N VAL A 112 -21.19 7.30 -7.79
CA VAL A 112 -21.71 8.25 -6.80
C VAL A 112 -23.20 8.01 -6.62
N PRO A 113 -23.63 7.42 -5.48
CA PRO A 113 -25.04 7.29 -5.16
C PRO A 113 -25.63 8.66 -4.83
N GLN A 114 -26.85 8.94 -5.31
CA GLN A 114 -27.55 10.19 -4.98
C GLN A 114 -28.21 10.19 -3.60
N LYS A 115 -28.28 9.02 -2.96
CA LYS A 115 -28.74 8.85 -1.58
C LYS A 115 -27.62 8.27 -0.74
N ASP A 116 -27.63 8.60 0.54
CA ASP A 116 -26.72 7.98 1.49
C ASP A 116 -27.21 6.56 1.79
N LEU A 117 -26.34 5.57 1.56
CA LEU A 117 -26.66 4.14 1.65
C LEU A 117 -25.54 3.43 2.41
N GLU A 118 -25.89 2.33 3.09
CA GLU A 118 -24.92 1.36 3.61
C GLU A 118 -24.79 0.22 2.60
N PHE A 119 -23.54 -0.11 2.23
CA PHE A 119 -23.25 -1.02 1.11
C PHE A 119 -22.82 -2.43 1.53
N GLY A 120 -22.67 -2.70 2.84
CA GLY A 120 -22.13 -3.94 3.40
C GLY A 120 -20.63 -4.12 3.19
N MET A 121 -20.06 -3.52 2.14
CA MET A 121 -18.63 -3.54 1.81
C MET A 121 -17.74 -2.80 2.81
N GLU A 122 -18.33 -2.07 3.77
CA GLU A 122 -17.62 -1.40 4.84
C GLU A 122 -16.82 -2.38 5.71
N GLU A 123 -17.31 -3.61 5.86
CA GLU A 123 -16.63 -4.69 6.60
C GLU A 123 -15.35 -5.17 5.88
N MET A 124 -15.27 -4.97 4.56
CA MET A 124 -14.13 -5.38 3.74
C MET A 124 -13.04 -4.30 3.66
N ILE A 125 -13.24 -3.13 4.28
CA ILE A 125 -12.28 -2.03 4.28
C ILE A 125 -11.14 -2.35 5.24
N LEU A 126 -9.92 -2.44 4.71
CA LEU A 126 -8.71 -2.66 5.50
C LEU A 126 -8.18 -1.39 6.16
N GLY A 127 -8.54 -0.22 5.63
CA GLY A 127 -8.10 1.09 6.09
C GLY A 127 -7.76 2.02 4.94
N LYS A 128 -7.18 3.18 5.23
CA LYS A 128 -6.65 4.05 4.17
C LYS A 128 -5.41 3.44 3.55
N VAL A 129 -5.18 3.69 2.26
CA VAL A 129 -3.97 3.22 1.54
C VAL A 129 -2.69 3.54 2.30
N LYS A 130 -2.56 4.75 2.84
CA LYS A 130 -1.39 5.15 3.66
C LYS A 130 -1.24 4.38 4.97
N GLU A 131 -2.33 3.93 5.57
CA GLU A 131 -2.30 3.17 6.82
C GLU A 131 -1.93 1.71 6.54
N VAL A 132 -2.48 1.16 5.45
CA VAL A 132 -2.25 -0.22 5.02
C VAL A 132 -0.81 -0.40 4.52
N PHE A 133 -0.28 0.54 3.73
CA PHE A 133 1.01 0.39 3.05
C PHE A 133 2.11 1.35 3.54
N GLY A 134 1.79 2.44 4.23
CA GLY A 134 2.77 3.44 4.65
C GLY A 134 3.74 2.95 5.74
N ARG A 135 3.31 2.00 6.59
CA ARG A 135 4.13 1.47 7.70
C ARG A 135 5.35 0.66 7.26
N LYS A 136 5.42 0.20 6.00
CA LYS A 136 6.59 -0.55 5.50
C LYS A 136 7.86 0.31 5.39
N LYS A 137 7.77 1.65 5.37
CA LYS A 137 8.96 2.51 5.32
C LYS A 137 9.69 2.66 6.66
N GLU A 138 9.01 2.55 7.80
CA GLU A 138 9.66 2.70 9.11
C GLU A 138 10.45 1.45 9.52
N ALA A 139 10.02 0.26 9.10
CA ALA A 139 10.74 -0.99 9.41
C ALA A 139 12.05 -1.16 8.60
N ARG A 140 12.20 -0.48 7.47
CA ARG A 140 13.43 -0.53 6.63
C ARG A 140 14.47 0.54 6.99
N ALA A 141 14.13 1.47 7.89
CA ALA A 141 14.96 2.62 8.24
C ALA A 141 15.61 2.53 9.64
N LYS A 142 15.68 1.34 10.27
CA LYS A 142 16.63 1.13 11.38
C LYS A 142 17.98 0.76 10.75
N PRO A 143 19.02 1.61 10.87
CA PRO A 143 20.37 1.14 10.59
C PRO A 143 20.65 -0.02 11.54
N LEU A 144 21.25 -1.11 11.05
CA LEU A 144 21.91 -2.08 11.92
C LEU A 144 22.80 -1.28 12.87
N ALA A 145 22.46 -1.27 14.16
CA ALA A 145 23.31 -0.72 15.19
C ALA A 145 24.65 -1.46 15.08
N LYS A 146 25.65 -0.76 14.55
CA LYS A 146 27.04 -1.13 14.75
C LYS A 146 27.30 -0.98 16.23
N GLU A 147 27.75 -2.04 16.90
CA GLU A 147 28.81 -2.00 17.93
C GLU A 147 29.10 -3.40 18.50
N PRO A 148 30.26 -3.64 19.14
CA PRO A 148 31.47 -2.82 19.18
C PRO A 148 32.74 -3.59 18.76
N LYS A 149 33.75 -2.83 18.30
CA LYS A 149 35.11 -3.32 18.10
C LYS A 149 35.70 -3.75 19.45
N ALA A 150 36.19 -4.99 19.53
CA ALA A 150 36.95 -5.50 20.66
C ALA A 150 38.19 -4.62 20.93
N LYS A 151 38.26 -4.04 22.13
CA LYS A 151 39.44 -3.34 22.65
C LYS A 151 40.59 -4.35 22.82
N LYS A 152 41.72 -4.09 22.15
CA LYS A 152 43.01 -4.71 22.45
C LYS A 152 43.40 -4.43 23.91
N PRO A 153 43.96 -5.39 24.67
CA PRO A 153 44.56 -5.10 25.95
C PRO A 153 45.94 -4.44 25.76
N ALA A 154 46.11 -3.28 26.38
CA ALA A 154 47.39 -2.58 26.50
C ALA A 154 48.21 -3.13 27.69
N LYS A 155 49.53 -3.24 27.48
CA LYS A 155 50.56 -3.56 28.48
C LYS A 155 50.57 -2.58 29.67
N ALA A 156 50.79 -3.10 30.88
CA ALA A 156 51.45 -2.41 31.98
C ALA A 156 52.21 -3.48 32.81
N THR A 157 53.52 -3.65 32.64
CA THR A 157 54.63 -3.12 33.48
C THR A 157 54.57 -3.48 34.98
N LYS A 158 55.66 -4.16 35.41
CA LYS A 158 56.03 -4.65 36.76
C LYS A 158 55.89 -3.60 37.88
N PRO A 159 55.94 -4.08 39.13
CA PRO A 159 56.97 -3.61 40.03
C PRO A 159 57.86 -4.73 40.58
N THR A 160 59.14 -4.39 40.73
CA THR A 160 60.21 -5.16 41.36
C THR A 160 60.32 -4.85 42.86
N LYS A 161 61.03 -5.76 43.55
CA LYS A 161 61.94 -5.58 44.71
C LYS A 161 61.43 -5.89 46.14
N LYS A 162 61.96 -7.04 46.61
CA LYS A 162 62.93 -7.22 47.71
C LYS A 162 62.47 -7.31 49.18
N LEU A 163 62.84 -8.47 49.75
CA LEU A 163 63.56 -8.71 51.03
C LEU A 163 62.85 -8.36 52.36
N LYS A 164 62.61 -9.38 53.20
CA LYS A 164 63.43 -9.66 54.40
C LYS A 164 62.95 -10.92 55.15
N LYS A 165 63.95 -11.65 55.67
CA LYS A 165 63.86 -12.76 56.63
C LYS A 165 63.08 -12.36 57.89
N SER A 166 62.45 -13.33 58.57
CA SER A 166 62.79 -13.77 59.96
C SER A 166 61.58 -14.29 60.76
N LYS A 167 61.66 -15.58 61.13
CA LYS A 167 61.54 -16.16 62.49
C LYS A 167 60.24 -16.04 63.32
N LYS A 168 59.83 -17.24 63.79
CA LYS A 168 59.28 -17.62 65.11
C LYS A 168 57.85 -17.17 65.45
N LYS A 169 56.97 -18.16 65.67
CA LYS A 169 56.74 -18.67 67.04
C LYS A 169 56.33 -20.13 66.98
#